data_AF-A0A3B1AWQ3-F1
#
_entry.id   AF-A0A3B1AWQ3-F1
#
_cell.length_a   1.000
_cell.length_b   1.000
_cell.length_c   1.000
_cell.angle_alpha   90.00
_cell.angle_beta   90.00
_cell.angle_gamma   90.00
#
_symmetry.space_group_name_H-M   'P 1'
#
loop_
_entity.id
_entity.type
_entity.pdbx_description
1 polymer ?
#
loop_
_entity_poly.entity_id
_entity_poly.type
_entity_poly.pdbx_seq_one_letter_code
_entity_poly.pdbx_strand_id
1 'polypeptide(L)'
;MIDSIIKINGYNPFKALMLREYWENRRAIFTTPLVITAISMILIIIAMGLFGRAIHIDGDSYTLNEVLTRMSAQKAQDLSAHINQILLASSTPIMIGAWFCMVFTALGSLYDERKDSSILFWKSMPTSDLNTVIAKLLTVTLVIPFVAIGFSFIFQIFL
;
A
#
# COMPACT_ATOMS: atom_id res chain seq x y z
N MET A 1 -3.08 -13.76 -20.97
CA MET A 1 -3.46 -14.25 -19.62
C MET A 1 -4.37 -13.28 -18.86
N ILE A 2 -4.19 -11.97 -18.94
CA ILE A 2 -5.07 -11.01 -18.24
C ILE A 2 -6.49 -10.99 -18.86
N ASP A 3 -6.60 -11.11 -20.19
CA ASP A 3 -7.90 -11.11 -20.89
C ASP A 3 -8.84 -12.22 -20.43
N SER A 4 -8.35 -13.40 -20.04
CA SER A 4 -9.21 -14.49 -19.55
C SER A 4 -9.79 -14.21 -18.17
N ILE A 5 -9.11 -13.40 -17.34
CA ILE A 5 -9.61 -13.00 -16.01
C ILE A 5 -10.68 -11.92 -16.17
N ILE A 6 -10.47 -10.99 -17.11
CA ILE A 6 -11.37 -9.86 -17.42
C ILE A 6 -12.63 -10.33 -18.16
N LYS A 7 -12.53 -11.37 -19.00
CA LYS A 7 -13.67 -11.85 -19.79
C LYS A 7 -14.80 -12.38 -18.89
N ILE A 8 -16.01 -11.90 -19.14
CA ILE A 8 -17.23 -12.40 -18.49
C ILE A 8 -17.90 -13.34 -19.48
N ASN A 9 -17.91 -14.63 -19.17
CA ASN A 9 -18.63 -15.64 -19.96
C ASN A 9 -20.01 -15.86 -19.34
N GLY A 10 -21.06 -15.70 -20.14
CA GLY A 10 -22.45 -15.82 -19.68
C GLY A 10 -22.89 -14.70 -18.73
N TYR A 11 -23.97 -14.93 -17.97
CA TYR A 11 -24.50 -13.97 -17.01
C TYR A 11 -23.82 -14.14 -15.65
N ASN A 12 -22.85 -13.25 -15.35
CA ASN A 12 -22.20 -13.17 -14.04
C ASN A 12 -22.21 -11.70 -13.54
N PRO A 13 -23.33 -11.24 -12.94
CA PRO A 13 -23.52 -9.85 -12.54
C PRO A 13 -22.53 -9.41 -11.46
N PHE A 14 -22.20 -10.29 -10.52
CA PHE A 14 -21.28 -9.97 -9.42
C PHE A 14 -19.85 -9.74 -9.92
N LYS A 15 -19.37 -10.58 -10.84
CA LYS A 15 -18.06 -10.38 -11.47
C LYS A 15 -18.00 -9.04 -12.22
N ALA A 16 -19.07 -8.66 -12.91
CA ALA A 16 -19.15 -7.37 -13.60
C ALA A 16 -19.04 -6.19 -12.63
N LEU A 17 -19.76 -6.25 -11.49
CA LEU A 17 -19.70 -5.23 -10.45
C LEU A 17 -18.29 -5.10 -9.86
N MET A 18 -17.64 -6.21 -9.50
CA MET A 18 -16.26 -6.19 -8.99
C MET A 18 -15.28 -5.59 -9.99
N LEU A 19 -15.42 -5.92 -11.27
CA LEU A 19 -14.54 -5.40 -12.30
C LEU A 19 -14.75 -3.89 -12.49
N ARG A 20 -16.00 -3.43 -12.49
CA ARG A 20 -16.35 -2.00 -12.50
C ARG A 20 -15.70 -1.27 -11.33
N GLU A 21 -15.89 -1.76 -10.11
CA GLU A 21 -15.31 -1.14 -8.90
C GLU A 21 -13.80 -1.01 -8.99
N TYR A 22 -13.12 -2.03 -9.51
CA TYR A 22 -11.68 -1.98 -9.77
C TYR A 22 -11.31 -0.87 -10.78
N TRP A 23 -12.05 -0.73 -11.87
CA TRP A 23 -11.76 0.27 -12.91
C TRP A 23 -12.02 1.70 -12.45
N GLU A 24 -13.09 1.91 -11.67
CA GLU A 24 -13.42 3.21 -11.07
C GLU A 24 -12.37 3.61 -10.02
N ASN A 25 -11.99 2.68 -9.14
CA ASN A 25 -11.05 2.93 -8.05
C ASN A 25 -9.60 2.61 -8.36
N ARG A 26 -9.24 2.40 -9.64
CA ARG A 26 -7.88 1.96 -10.06
C ARG A 26 -6.77 2.86 -9.51
N ARG A 27 -7.03 4.15 -9.39
CA ARG A 27 -6.07 5.14 -8.88
C ARG A 27 -5.82 4.92 -7.40
N ALA A 28 -6.87 4.73 -6.61
CA ALA A 28 -6.77 4.47 -5.18
C ALA A 28 -6.15 3.09 -4.90
N ILE A 29 -6.50 2.07 -5.70
CA ILE A 29 -6.02 0.69 -5.51
C ILE A 29 -4.54 0.55 -5.86
N PHE A 30 -4.10 1.09 -7.01
CA PHE A 30 -2.75 0.81 -7.52
C PHE A 30 -1.84 2.04 -7.55
N THR A 31 -2.33 3.18 -8.02
CA THR A 31 -1.49 4.38 -8.18
C THR A 31 -1.06 4.95 -6.83
N THR A 32 -1.94 4.99 -5.84
CA THR A 32 -1.60 5.57 -4.53
C THR A 32 -0.53 4.76 -3.78
N PRO A 33 -0.67 3.42 -3.60
CA PRO A 33 0.38 2.63 -2.97
C PRO A 33 1.71 2.69 -3.73
N LEU A 34 1.68 2.71 -5.07
CA LEU A 34 2.86 2.85 -5.92
C LEU A 34 3.61 4.16 -5.64
N VAL A 35 2.91 5.29 -5.65
CA VAL A 35 3.52 6.61 -5.44
C VAL A 35 4.08 6.73 -4.03
N ILE A 36 3.35 6.29 -3.01
CA ILE A 36 3.82 6.33 -1.63
C ILE A 36 5.06 5.46 -1.46
N THR A 37 5.05 4.24 -2.02
CA THR A 37 6.21 3.34 -1.99
C THR A 37 7.43 3.97 -2.66
N ALA A 38 7.24 4.60 -3.83
CA ALA A 38 8.32 5.26 -4.55
C ALA A 38 8.90 6.45 -3.75
N ILE A 39 8.04 7.28 -3.15
CA ILE A 39 8.47 8.40 -2.31
C ILE A 39 9.21 7.90 -1.07
N SER A 40 8.66 6.91 -0.36
CA SER A 40 9.32 6.30 0.80
C SER A 40 10.68 5.72 0.45
N MET A 41 10.80 5.07 -0.72
CA MET A 41 12.06 4.50 -1.19
C MET A 41 13.11 5.59 -1.43
N ILE A 42 12.74 6.65 -2.15
CA ILE A 42 13.62 7.79 -2.41
C ILE A 42 14.08 8.43 -1.10
N LEU A 43 13.17 8.63 -0.15
CA LEU A 43 13.50 9.21 1.16
C LEU A 43 14.50 8.34 1.93
N ILE A 44 14.36 7.01 1.90
CA ILE A 44 15.29 6.11 2.58
C ILE A 44 16.65 6.09 1.89
N ILE A 45 16.70 6.08 0.57
CA ILE A 45 17.97 6.17 -0.18
C ILE A 45 18.71 7.47 0.16
N ILE A 46 18.00 8.59 0.19
CA ILE A 46 18.56 9.89 0.59
C ILE A 46 19.03 9.85 2.05
N ALA A 47 18.21 9.31 2.96
CA ALA A 47 18.58 9.15 4.37
C ALA A 47 19.84 8.29 4.52
N MET A 48 19.93 7.13 3.86
CA MET A 48 21.13 6.29 3.88
C MET A 48 22.34 7.02 3.30
N GLY A 49 22.19 7.80 2.21
CA GLY A 49 23.28 8.58 1.62
C GLY A 49 23.78 9.73 2.49
N LEU A 50 22.89 10.37 3.25
CA LEU A 50 23.21 11.48 4.16
C LEU A 50 23.72 10.97 5.53
N PHE A 51 22.99 10.06 6.16
CA PHE A 51 23.32 9.50 7.48
C PHE A 51 24.42 8.43 7.43
N GLY A 52 24.55 7.68 6.34
CA GLY A 52 25.59 6.66 6.16
C GLY A 52 27.01 7.21 6.03
N ARG A 53 27.15 8.53 5.85
CA ARG A 53 28.45 9.22 5.77
C ARG A 53 28.95 9.76 7.11
N ALA A 54 28.12 9.83 8.14
CA ALA A 54 28.46 10.54 9.37
C ALA A 54 27.69 9.99 10.59
N ILE A 55 28.22 8.93 11.20
CA ILE A 55 27.95 8.67 12.61
C ILE A 55 28.99 9.46 13.39
N HIS A 56 28.65 10.69 13.78
CA HIS A 56 29.49 11.50 14.66
C HIS A 56 29.14 11.12 16.11
N ILE A 57 30.01 10.34 16.74
CA ILE A 57 29.99 10.13 18.18
C ILE A 57 31.26 10.80 18.68
N ASP A 58 31.13 11.85 19.48
CA ASP A 58 32.24 12.47 20.22
C ASP A 58 33.34 13.11 19.35
N GLY A 59 32.97 13.94 18.37
CA GLY A 59 33.91 14.79 17.62
C GLY A 59 34.75 14.09 16.55
N ASP A 60 34.75 12.76 16.50
CA ASP A 60 35.38 11.95 15.46
C ASP A 60 34.34 11.30 14.55
N SER A 61 34.63 11.28 13.24
CA SER A 61 33.78 10.65 12.23
C SER A 61 34.06 9.15 12.17
N TYR A 62 33.25 8.35 12.88
CA TYR A 62 33.39 6.90 12.86
C TYR A 62 32.59 6.28 11.70
N THR A 63 33.23 5.35 10.99
CA THR A 63 32.53 4.50 10.01
C THR A 63 31.81 3.36 10.76
N LEU A 64 30.64 2.92 10.32
CA LEU A 64 29.86 1.82 10.95
C LEU A 64 30.71 0.59 11.33
N ASN A 65 31.72 0.28 10.51
CA ASN A 65 32.66 -0.83 10.73
C ASN A 65 33.58 -0.66 11.95
N GLU A 66 33.99 0.57 12.30
CA GLU A 66 34.84 0.84 13.48
C GLU A 66 34.04 0.79 14.79
N VAL A 67 32.76 1.16 14.74
CA VAL A 67 31.85 1.04 15.88
C VAL A 67 31.56 -0.43 16.16
N LEU A 68 31.28 -1.23 15.12
CA LEU A 68 31.02 -2.67 15.25
C LEU A 68 32.22 -3.46 15.76
N THR A 69 33.44 -3.09 15.37
CA THR A 69 34.69 -3.76 15.83
C THR A 69 35.08 -3.42 17.26
N ARG A 70 34.58 -2.30 17.82
CA ARG A 70 34.81 -1.90 19.21
C ARG A 70 33.65 -2.24 20.16
N MET A 71 32.52 -2.71 19.67
CA MET A 71 31.35 -3.07 20.47
C MET A 71 31.41 -4.51 20.98
N SER A 72 31.10 -4.72 22.26
CA SER A 72 30.94 -6.06 22.85
C SER A 72 29.80 -6.83 22.16
N ALA A 73 29.88 -8.17 22.15
CA ALA A 73 28.90 -9.04 21.47
C ALA A 73 27.44 -8.75 21.90
N GLN A 74 27.22 -8.33 23.14
CA GLN A 74 25.91 -7.97 23.66
C GLN A 74 25.37 -6.68 23.03
N LYS A 75 26.22 -5.66 22.85
CA LYS A 75 25.82 -4.38 22.25
C LYS A 75 25.59 -4.50 20.74
N ALA A 76 26.27 -5.44 20.07
CA ALA A 76 26.02 -5.79 18.69
C ALA A 76 24.65 -6.47 18.47
N GLN A 77 24.23 -7.33 19.40
CA GLN A 77 22.88 -7.94 19.38
C GLN A 77 21.77 -6.89 19.55
N ASP A 78 21.94 -5.96 20.50
CA ASP A 78 20.97 -4.88 20.70
C ASP A 78 20.87 -3.95 19.48
N LEU A 79 21.99 -3.63 18.84
CA LEU A 79 22.01 -2.81 17.62
C LEU A 79 21.33 -3.53 16.45
N SER A 80 21.56 -4.82 16.27
CA SER A 80 20.89 -5.63 15.24
C SER A 80 19.37 -5.66 15.44
N ALA A 81 18.91 -5.79 16.69
CA ALA A 81 17.48 -5.75 17.01
C ALA A 81 16.85 -4.39 16.68
N HIS A 82 17.54 -3.28 17.00
CA HIS A 82 17.06 -1.93 16.68
C HIS A 82 17.02 -1.67 15.17
N ILE A 83 18.04 -2.10 14.43
CA ILE A 83 18.07 -1.97 12.97
C ILE A 83 16.90 -2.74 12.36
N ASN A 84 16.63 -3.97 12.80
CA ASN A 84 15.51 -4.77 12.32
C ASN A 84 14.15 -4.10 12.61
N GLN A 85 13.98 -3.51 13.80
CA GLN A 85 12.77 -2.75 14.13
C GLN A 85 12.57 -1.52 13.24
N ILE A 86 13.65 -0.78 12.95
CA ILE A 86 13.60 0.38 12.04
C ILE A 86 13.26 -0.07 10.62
N LEU A 87 13.86 -1.16 10.15
CA LEU A 87 13.58 -1.76 8.85
C LEU A 87 12.11 -2.16 8.72
N LEU A 88 11.54 -2.82 9.73
CA LEU A 88 10.11 -3.16 9.73
C LEU A 88 9.22 -1.91 9.78
N ALA A 89 9.56 -0.95 10.64
CA ALA A 89 8.81 0.31 10.80
C ALA A 89 8.84 1.18 9.53
N SER A 90 9.83 1.00 8.64
CA SER A 90 9.95 1.74 7.38
C SER A 90 8.75 1.55 6.43
N SER A 91 8.02 0.44 6.55
CA SER A 91 6.81 0.16 5.76
C SER A 91 5.53 0.85 6.27
N THR A 92 5.58 1.45 7.47
CA THR A 92 4.43 2.11 8.11
C THR A 92 3.76 3.19 7.23
N PRO A 93 4.50 4.06 6.51
CA PRO A 93 3.90 5.08 5.65
C PRO A 93 3.02 4.48 4.54
N ILE A 94 3.38 3.31 4.00
CA ILE A 94 2.61 2.60 2.97
C ILE A 94 1.27 2.14 3.55
N MET A 95 1.28 1.58 4.77
CA MET A 95 0.07 1.14 5.47
C MET A 95 -0.86 2.31 5.84
N ILE A 96 -0.29 3.42 6.31
CA ILE A 96 -1.07 4.65 6.57
C ILE A 96 -1.69 5.17 5.28
N GLY A 97 -0.94 5.18 4.17
CA GLY A 97 -1.44 5.54 2.86
C GLY A 97 -2.63 4.68 2.41
N ALA A 98 -2.51 3.37 2.56
CA ALA A 98 -3.57 2.42 2.28
C ALA A 98 -4.81 2.67 3.14
N TRP A 99 -4.64 3.00 4.42
CA TRP A 99 -5.73 3.36 5.31
C TRP A 99 -6.49 4.60 4.81
N PHE A 100 -5.80 5.65 4.41
CA PHE A 100 -6.44 6.81 3.78
C PHE A 100 -7.19 6.41 2.50
N CYS A 101 -6.58 5.61 1.62
CA CYS A 101 -7.27 5.11 0.43
C CYS A 101 -8.57 4.39 0.76
N MET A 102 -8.56 3.50 1.77
CA MET A 102 -9.76 2.78 2.18
C MET A 102 -10.87 3.75 2.61
N VAL A 103 -10.56 4.72 3.48
CA VAL A 103 -11.54 5.68 3.99
C VAL A 103 -12.07 6.58 2.87
N PHE A 104 -11.20 7.16 2.05
CA PHE A 104 -11.61 8.06 0.96
C PHE A 104 -12.40 7.32 -0.13
N THR A 105 -12.01 6.10 -0.49
CA THR A 105 -12.77 5.29 -1.43
C THR A 105 -14.14 4.92 -0.85
N ALA A 106 -14.22 4.55 0.43
CA ALA A 106 -15.51 4.27 1.06
C ALA A 106 -16.44 5.49 1.05
N LEU A 107 -15.93 6.66 1.43
CA LEU A 107 -16.69 7.92 1.45
C LEU A 107 -17.13 8.36 0.04
N GLY A 108 -16.24 8.30 -0.94
CA GLY A 108 -16.52 8.70 -2.32
C GLY A 108 -17.51 7.76 -3.03
N SER A 109 -17.41 6.45 -2.76
CA SER A 109 -18.13 5.42 -3.52
C SER A 109 -19.65 5.58 -3.56
N LEU A 110 -20.26 6.10 -2.49
CA LEU A 110 -21.71 6.35 -2.40
C LEU A 110 -22.09 7.76 -2.85
N TYR A 111 -21.19 8.72 -2.64
CA TYR A 111 -21.41 10.11 -3.00
C TYR A 111 -21.37 10.29 -4.52
N ASP A 112 -20.35 9.72 -5.17
CA ASP A 112 -20.12 9.83 -6.61
C ASP A 112 -21.26 9.19 -7.41
N GLU A 113 -21.82 8.06 -6.96
CA GLU A 113 -22.96 7.42 -7.63
C GLU A 113 -24.25 8.25 -7.61
N ARG A 114 -24.46 9.04 -6.55
CA ARG A 114 -25.60 9.97 -6.47
C ARG A 114 -25.35 11.20 -7.33
N LYS A 115 -24.12 11.72 -7.28
CA LYS A 115 -23.70 12.88 -8.07
C LYS A 115 -23.85 12.61 -9.57
N ASP A 116 -23.44 11.44 -10.02
CA ASP A 116 -23.47 11.07 -11.44
C ASP A 116 -24.82 10.48 -11.88
N SER A 117 -25.80 10.37 -10.95
CA SER A 117 -27.11 9.72 -11.17
C SER A 117 -27.01 8.30 -11.73
N SER A 118 -25.84 7.68 -11.65
CA SER A 118 -25.57 6.34 -12.17
C SER A 118 -26.35 5.28 -11.38
N ILE A 119 -26.77 5.60 -10.16
CA ILE A 119 -27.66 4.76 -9.34
C ILE A 119 -28.94 4.33 -10.07
N LEU A 120 -29.52 5.17 -10.94
CA LEU A 120 -30.73 4.83 -11.69
C LEU A 120 -30.46 3.79 -12.79
N PHE A 121 -29.28 3.83 -13.39
CA PHE A 121 -28.82 2.84 -14.37
C PHE A 121 -28.55 1.48 -13.71
N TRP A 122 -27.89 1.48 -12.55
CA TRP A 122 -27.63 0.23 -11.82
C TRP A 122 -28.90 -0.41 -11.27
N LYS A 123 -29.91 0.40 -10.98
CA LYS A 123 -31.24 -0.09 -10.58
C LYS A 123 -32.03 -0.68 -11.74
N SER A 124 -31.78 -0.26 -12.98
CA SER A 124 -32.42 -0.86 -14.17
C SER A 124 -31.69 -2.10 -14.69
N MET A 125 -30.45 -2.33 -14.25
CA MET A 125 -29.76 -3.59 -14.46
C MET A 125 -30.33 -4.69 -13.57
N PRO A 126 -30.34 -5.96 -14.02
CA PRO A 126 -30.72 -7.11 -13.19
C PRO A 126 -29.60 -7.42 -12.18
N THR A 127 -29.31 -6.49 -11.27
CA THR A 127 -28.28 -6.59 -10.24
C THR A 127 -28.91 -6.25 -8.89
N SER A 128 -28.65 -7.08 -7.87
CA SER A 128 -29.16 -6.82 -6.51
C SER A 128 -28.39 -5.69 -5.84
N ASP A 129 -29.11 -4.79 -5.15
CA ASP A 129 -28.52 -3.68 -4.38
C ASP A 129 -27.51 -4.18 -3.32
N LEU A 130 -27.76 -5.33 -2.70
CA LEU A 130 -26.84 -5.93 -1.74
C LEU A 130 -25.52 -6.34 -2.38
N ASN A 131 -25.56 -6.87 -3.61
CA ASN A 131 -24.35 -7.26 -4.33
C ASN A 131 -23.47 -6.05 -4.65
N THR A 132 -24.06 -4.90 -4.93
CA THR A 132 -23.34 -3.64 -5.16
C THR A 132 -22.64 -3.17 -3.90
N VAL A 133 -23.32 -3.19 -2.75
CA VAL A 133 -22.72 -2.80 -1.46
C VAL A 133 -21.60 -3.77 -1.06
N ILE A 134 -21.80 -5.08 -1.25
CA ILE A 134 -20.77 -6.09 -0.97
C ILE A 134 -19.55 -5.90 -1.88
N ALA A 135 -19.75 -5.60 -3.16
CA ALA A 135 -18.63 -5.36 -4.08
C ALA A 135 -17.78 -4.16 -3.65
N LYS A 136 -18.41 -3.05 -3.23
CA LYS A 136 -17.73 -1.89 -2.66
C LYS A 136 -16.98 -2.25 -1.37
N LEU A 137 -17.64 -2.96 -0.46
CA LEU A 137 -17.06 -3.37 0.82
C LEU A 137 -15.85 -4.29 0.63
N LEU A 138 -15.93 -5.28 -0.26
CA LEU A 138 -14.81 -6.17 -0.58
C LEU A 138 -13.64 -5.41 -1.23
N THR A 139 -13.96 -4.43 -2.09
CA THR A 139 -12.92 -3.60 -2.72
C THR A 139 -12.15 -2.80 -1.67
N VAL A 140 -12.86 -2.17 -0.75
CA VAL A 140 -12.24 -1.37 0.32
C VAL A 140 -11.50 -2.24 1.34
N THR A 141 -12.12 -3.32 1.81
CA THR A 141 -11.60 -4.10 2.96
C THR A 141 -10.62 -5.21 2.58
N LEU A 142 -10.64 -5.69 1.33
CA LEU A 142 -9.74 -6.76 0.87
C LEU A 142 -8.82 -6.28 -0.25
N VAL A 143 -9.36 -5.71 -1.33
CA VAL A 143 -8.55 -5.41 -2.53
C VAL A 143 -7.50 -4.33 -2.24
N ILE A 144 -7.90 -3.20 -1.67
CA ILE A 144 -6.96 -2.11 -1.32
C ILE A 144 -5.84 -2.59 -0.36
N PRO A 145 -6.13 -3.19 0.80
CA PRO A 145 -5.08 -3.61 1.71
C PRO A 145 -4.21 -4.74 1.15
N PHE A 146 -4.78 -5.68 0.38
CA PHE A 146 -4.00 -6.76 -0.22
C PHE A 146 -2.96 -6.22 -1.22
N VAL A 147 -3.34 -5.25 -2.05
CA VAL A 147 -2.40 -4.58 -2.96
C VAL A 147 -1.33 -3.81 -2.18
N ALA A 148 -1.72 -3.08 -1.13
CA ALA A 148 -0.77 -2.35 -0.29
C ALA A 148 0.24 -3.27 0.41
N ILE A 149 -0.19 -4.44 0.89
CA ILE A 149 0.69 -5.47 1.45
C ILE A 149 1.68 -5.96 0.39
N GLY A 150 1.23 -6.21 -0.84
CA GLY A 150 2.10 -6.57 -1.96
C GLY A 150 3.20 -5.53 -2.21
N PHE A 151 2.84 -4.24 -2.24
CA PHE A 151 3.81 -3.15 -2.35
C PHE A 151 4.76 -3.06 -1.16
N SER A 152 4.27 -3.29 0.07
CA SER A 152 5.10 -3.33 1.27
C SER A 152 6.12 -4.46 1.23
N PHE A 153 5.76 -5.64 0.73
CA PHE A 153 6.70 -6.73 0.55
C PHE A 153 7.76 -6.40 -0.49
N ILE A 154 7.34 -5.85 -1.63
CA ILE A 154 8.28 -5.39 -2.66
C ILE A 154 9.25 -4.37 -2.06
N PHE A 155 8.73 -3.39 -1.31
CA PHE A 155 9.54 -2.37 -0.63
C PHE A 155 10.58 -2.97 0.31
N GLN A 156 10.20 -3.94 1.15
CA GLN A 156 11.12 -4.62 2.08
C GLN A 156 12.16 -5.49 1.38
N ILE A 157 11.85 -6.08 0.22
CA ILE A 157 12.81 -6.88 -0.56
C ILE A 157 13.91 -5.99 -1.17
N PHE A 158 13.58 -4.75 -1.51
CA PHE A 158 14.52 -3.81 -2.15
C PHE A 158 15.40 -3.03 -1.16
N LEU A 159 15.07 -3.05 0.14
CA LEU A 159 15.70 -2.27 1.19
C LEU A 159 16.67 -3.13 2.00
#